data_AF-D7PC91-F1
#
_entry.id   AF-D7PC91-F1
#
_cell.length_a   1.000
_cell.length_b   1.000
_cell.length_c   1.000
_cell.angle_alpha   90.00
_cell.angle_beta   90.00
_cell.angle_gamma   90.00
#
_symmetry.space_group_name_H-M   'P 1'
#
loop_
_entity.id
_entity.type
_entity.pdbx_description
1 polymer ?
#
loop_
_entity_poly.entity_id
_entity_poly.type
_entity_poly.pdbx_seq_one_letter_code
_entity_poly.pdbx_strand_id
1 'polypeptide(L)'
;MANHSQFGFQDASSPIMEELVEFHDHALMVALAICSLVLYLLALMLMEKLSSNTVDAQEVELIWTILPAIVLVLLALPSLQIL
;
A
#
# COMPACT_ATOMS: atom_id res chain seq x y z
N MET A 1 22.65 -14.27 -9.63
CA MET A 1 23.33 -14.30 -8.30
C MET A 1 23.15 -12.93 -7.68
N ALA A 2 23.01 -12.86 -6.35
CA ALA A 2 22.85 -11.58 -5.68
C ALA A 2 24.15 -10.76 -5.71
N ASN A 3 24.02 -9.46 -5.94
CA ASN A 3 25.13 -8.52 -5.92
C ASN A 3 25.27 -7.85 -4.55
N HIS A 4 26.46 -7.31 -4.26
CA HIS A 4 26.64 -6.46 -3.09
C HIS A 4 25.68 -5.25 -3.17
N SER A 5 25.06 -4.87 -2.05
CA SER A 5 24.09 -3.76 -1.92
C SER A 5 22.80 -3.87 -2.75
N GLN A 6 22.36 -5.09 -3.07
CA GLN A 6 21.08 -5.29 -3.75
C GLN A 6 19.89 -5.17 -2.78
N PHE A 7 18.92 -4.31 -3.12
CA PHE A 7 17.70 -4.08 -2.33
C PHE A 7 16.45 -4.78 -2.89
N GLY A 8 16.40 -5.05 -4.20
CA GLY A 8 15.28 -5.72 -4.88
C GLY A 8 15.54 -7.18 -5.20
N PHE A 9 14.68 -7.78 -6.02
CA PHE A 9 14.86 -9.16 -6.49
C PHE A 9 16.07 -9.32 -7.42
N GLN A 10 16.54 -10.57 -7.55
CA GLN A 10 17.47 -10.95 -8.62
C GLN A 10 16.78 -10.92 -9.98
N ASP A 11 17.57 -10.79 -11.04
CA ASP A 11 17.07 -10.88 -12.41
C ASP A 11 16.28 -12.18 -12.60
N ALA A 12 15.11 -12.05 -13.21
CA ALA A 12 14.23 -13.16 -13.45
C ALA A 12 14.92 -14.20 -14.36
N SER A 13 14.83 -15.46 -13.97
CA SER A 13 15.35 -16.60 -14.75
C SER A 13 14.22 -17.48 -15.30
N SER A 14 12.96 -17.09 -15.11
CA SER A 14 11.77 -17.77 -15.62
C SER A 14 10.64 -16.75 -15.85
N PRO A 15 9.68 -17.03 -16.76
CA PRO A 15 8.55 -16.14 -17.01
C PRO A 15 7.70 -15.86 -15.77
N ILE A 16 7.52 -16.86 -14.89
CA ILE A 16 6.78 -16.71 -13.63
C ILE A 16 7.48 -15.71 -12.70
N MET A 17 8.82 -15.67 -12.69
CA MET A 17 9.55 -14.71 -11.89
C MET A 17 9.42 -13.29 -12.45
N GLU A 18 9.28 -13.11 -13.76
CA GLU A 18 8.98 -11.80 -14.36
C GLU A 18 7.60 -11.29 -13.88
N GLU A 19 6.56 -12.14 -13.94
CA GLU A 19 5.22 -11.79 -13.46
C GLU A 19 5.20 -11.46 -11.95
N LEU A 20 5.98 -12.19 -11.15
CA LEU A 20 6.12 -11.92 -9.71
C LEU A 20 6.80 -10.58 -9.42
N VAL A 21 7.80 -10.19 -10.22
CA VAL A 21 8.47 -8.88 -10.09
C VAL A 21 7.50 -7.75 -10.47
N GLU A 22 6.72 -7.91 -11.54
CA GLU A 22 5.69 -6.93 -11.92
C GLU A 22 4.60 -6.79 -10.85
N PHE A 23 4.14 -7.91 -10.29
CA PHE A 23 3.18 -7.90 -9.19
C PHE A 23 3.75 -7.23 -7.94
N HIS A 24 5.00 -7.54 -7.58
CA HIS A 24 5.68 -6.90 -6.47
C HIS A 24 5.74 -5.38 -6.63
N ASP A 25 6.11 -4.89 -7.82
CA ASP A 25 6.21 -3.45 -8.06
C ASP A 25 4.86 -2.76 -7.96
N HIS A 26 3.78 -3.41 -8.43
CA HIS A 26 2.42 -2.93 -8.24
C HIS A 26 2.03 -2.86 -6.75
N ALA A 27 2.29 -3.93 -6.00
CA ALA A 27 1.99 -3.98 -4.56
C ALA A 27 2.81 -2.97 -3.76
N LEU A 28 4.09 -2.80 -4.10
CA LEU A 28 4.98 -1.84 -3.46
C LEU A 28 4.54 -0.39 -3.72
N MET A 29 4.10 -0.07 -4.94
CA MET A 29 3.53 1.24 -5.25
C MET A 29 2.32 1.55 -4.37
N VAL A 30 1.41 0.59 -4.21
CA VAL A 30 0.23 0.74 -3.33
C VAL A 30 0.65 0.92 -1.86
N ALA A 31 1.60 0.12 -1.38
CA ALA A 31 2.10 0.22 -0.01
C ALA A 31 2.74 1.59 0.27
N LEU A 32 3.57 2.11 -0.65
CA LEU A 32 4.18 3.43 -0.53
C LEU A 32 3.15 4.56 -0.56
N ALA A 33 2.10 4.44 -1.38
CA ALA A 33 0.99 5.39 -1.40
C ALA A 33 0.25 5.43 -0.04
N ILE A 34 -0.02 4.27 0.56
CA ILE A 34 -0.65 4.20 1.89
C ILE A 34 0.28 4.77 2.97
N CYS A 35 1.55 4.37 2.99
CA CYS A 35 2.52 4.86 3.97
C CYS A 35 2.68 6.39 3.90
N SER A 36 2.76 6.96 2.70
CA SER A 36 2.87 8.42 2.52
C SER A 36 1.59 9.15 2.93
N LEU A 37 0.40 8.60 2.65
CA LEU A 37 -0.87 9.13 3.12
C LEU A 37 -0.93 9.15 4.66
N VAL A 38 -0.59 8.05 5.31
CA VAL A 38 -0.57 7.95 6.78
C VAL A 38 0.44 8.93 7.37
N LEU A 39 1.64 9.02 6.81
CA LEU A 39 2.65 9.97 7.27
C LEU A 39 2.17 11.42 7.14
N TYR A 40 1.51 11.75 6.03
CA TYR A 40 0.93 13.07 5.82
C TYR A 40 -0.16 13.39 6.85
N LEU A 41 -1.09 12.46 7.12
CA LEU A 41 -2.14 12.64 8.13
C LEU A 41 -1.55 12.82 9.54
N LEU A 42 -0.53 12.04 9.90
CA LEU A 42 0.18 12.19 11.17
C LEU A 42 0.85 13.57 11.28
N ALA A 43 1.52 14.03 10.23
CA ALA A 43 2.14 15.35 10.21
C ALA A 43 1.09 16.47 10.36
N LEU A 44 -0.06 16.33 9.70
CA LEU A 44 -1.17 17.28 9.80
C LEU A 44 -1.72 17.35 11.23
N MET A 45 -1.98 16.20 11.87
CA MET A 45 -2.47 16.16 13.25
C MET A 45 -1.48 16.77 14.25
N LEU A 46 -0.17 16.65 14.03
CA LEU A 46 0.85 17.27 14.89
C LEU A 46 0.95 18.79 14.71
N MET A 47 0.61 19.31 13.54
CA MET A 47 0.65 20.75 13.25
C MET A 47 -0.63 21.49 13.65
N GLU A 48 -1.75 20.78 13.72
CA GLU A 48 -3.03 21.36 14.11
C GLU A 48 -3.07 21.76 15.59
N LYS A 49 -3.55 22.97 15.85
CA LYS A 49 -3.66 23.55 17.21
C LYS A 49 -5.10 23.55 17.75
N LEU A 50 -6.07 23.27 16.89
CA LEU A 50 -7.48 23.27 17.23
C LEU A 50 -7.89 21.87 17.69
N SER A 51 -8.59 21.82 18.83
CA SER A 51 -9.20 20.58 19.32
C SER A 51 -10.72 20.72 19.27
N SER A 52 -11.40 19.67 18.80
CA SER A 52 -12.86 19.55 18.87
C SER A 52 -13.22 18.30 19.66
N ASN A 53 -14.15 18.44 20.62
CA ASN A 53 -14.54 17.36 21.54
C ASN A 53 -15.77 16.56 21.06
N THR A 54 -16.36 16.94 19.92
CA THR A 54 -17.55 16.29 19.36
C THR A 54 -17.29 15.97 17.89
N VAL A 55 -16.86 14.74 17.64
CA VAL A 55 -16.70 14.19 16.28
C VAL A 55 -17.55 12.94 16.22
N ASP A 56 -18.54 12.92 15.33
CA ASP A 56 -19.20 11.67 14.94
C ASP A 56 -18.28 10.95 13.95
N ALA A 57 -17.79 9.77 14.35
CA ALA A 57 -16.79 9.01 13.60
C ALA A 57 -17.41 8.07 12.56
N GLN A 58 -18.72 7.84 12.58
CA GLN A 58 -19.37 6.77 11.80
C GLN A 58 -19.12 6.90 10.29
N GLU A 59 -19.23 8.11 9.74
CA GLU A 59 -19.01 8.36 8.32
C GLU A 59 -17.54 8.15 7.92
N VAL A 60 -16.60 8.54 8.80
CA VAL A 60 -15.17 8.35 8.56
C VAL A 60 -14.79 6.87 8.67
N GLU A 61 -15.41 6.16 9.61
CA GLU A 61 -15.27 4.71 9.77
C GLU A 61 -15.69 3.95 8.52
N LEU A 62 -16.83 4.30 7.95
CA LEU A 62 -17.30 3.71 6.71
C LEU A 62 -16.26 3.88 5.57
N ILE A 63 -15.74 5.10 5.40
CA ILE A 63 -14.79 5.42 4.33
C ILE A 63 -13.49 4.64 4.51
N TRP A 64 -12.90 4.65 5.72
CA TRP A 64 -11.64 3.98 5.96
C TRP A 64 -11.77 2.45 6.08
N THR A 65 -12.97 1.88 6.10
CA THR A 65 -13.17 0.43 5.99
C THR A 65 -13.34 0.00 4.53
N ILE A 66 -14.15 0.73 3.75
CA ILE A 66 -14.42 0.37 2.36
C ILE A 66 -13.19 0.62 1.48
N LEU A 67 -12.49 1.74 1.67
CA LEU A 67 -11.35 2.11 0.83
C LEU A 67 -10.22 1.06 0.90
N PRO A 68 -9.74 0.61 2.09
CA PRO A 68 -8.76 -0.48 2.15
C PRO A 68 -9.29 -1.81 1.62
N ALA A 69 -10.57 -2.12 1.79
CA ALA A 69 -11.16 -3.34 1.23
C ALA A 69 -11.05 -3.36 -0.30
N ILE A 70 -11.34 -2.24 -0.98
CA ILE A 70 -11.20 -2.12 -2.44
C ILE A 70 -9.73 -2.28 -2.84
N VAL A 71 -8.80 -1.65 -2.13
CA VAL A 71 -7.36 -1.77 -2.41
C VAL A 71 -6.89 -3.23 -2.31
N LEU A 72 -7.35 -3.98 -1.29
CA LEU A 72 -7.03 -5.39 -1.14
C LEU A 72 -7.58 -6.24 -2.29
N VAL A 73 -8.80 -5.97 -2.76
CA VAL A 73 -9.37 -6.68 -3.91
C VAL A 73 -8.56 -6.42 -5.18
N LEU A 74 -8.15 -5.17 -5.42
CA LEU A 74 -7.32 -4.81 -6.58
C LEU A 74 -5.95 -5.51 -6.57
N LEU A 75 -5.36 -5.71 -5.38
CA LEU A 75 -4.12 -6.49 -5.23
C LEU A 75 -4.36 -8.00 -5.38
N ALA A 76 -5.50 -8.50 -4.89
CA ALA A 76 -5.80 -9.93 -4.92
C ALA A 76 -6.03 -10.46 -6.35
N LEU A 77 -6.65 -9.68 -7.24
CA LEU A 77 -6.94 -10.12 -8.61
C LEU A 77 -5.70 -10.51 -9.43
N PRO A 78 -4.66 -9.66 -9.58
CA PRO A 78 -3.43 -10.05 -10.27
C PRO A 78 -2.68 -11.15 -9.50
N SER A 79 -2.70 -11.13 -8.16
CA SER A 79 -2.07 -12.18 -7.35
C SER A 79 -2.65 -13.56 -7.62
N LEU A 80 -3.97 -13.67 -7.81
CA LEU A 80 -4.65 -14.93 -8.11
C LEU A 80 -4.46 -15.40 -9.57
N GLN A 81 -4.12 -14.49 -10.48
CA GLN A 81 -3.82 -14.84 -11.88
C GLN A 81 -2.44 -15.48 -12.02
N ILE A 82 -1.48 -15.09 -11.17
CA ILE A 82 -0.10 -15.61 -11.16
C ILE A 82 -0.01 -16.97 -10.44
N LEU A 83 -0.93 -17.24 -9.49
CA LEU A 83 -0.99 -18.49 -8.71
C LEU A 83 -1.48 -19.68 -9.56
#